data_AF-A0AAE7M5Q7-F1
#
_entry.id   AF-A0AAE7M5Q7-F1
#
_cell.length_a   1.000
_cell.length_b   1.000
_cell.length_c   1.000
_cell.angle_alpha   90.00
_cell.angle_beta   90.00
_cell.angle_gamma   90.00
#
_symmetry.space_group_name_H-M   'P 1'
#
loop_
_entity.id
_entity.type
_entity.pdbx_description
1 polymer ?
#
loop_
_entity_poly.entity_id
_entity_poly.type
_entity_poly.pdbx_seq_one_letter_code
_entity_poly.pdbx_strand_id
1 'polypeptide(L)' 'MGNAAELYRRIEADHNLTNTLFRQALQDPTGAIRAICELGDRLSLPVTAEEVRTHLASLDDERTKQWVVKARGGL' A
#
# COMPACT_ATOMS: atom_id res chain seq x y z
N MET A 1 17.29 -2.93 3.19
CA MET A 1 16.72 -1.59 3.38
C MET A 1 15.83 -1.32 2.19
N GLY A 2 14.53 -1.52 2.31
CA GLY A 2 13.59 -1.37 1.19
C GLY A 2 12.95 0.01 1.23
N ASN A 3 12.90 0.69 0.08
CA ASN A 3 12.24 2.00 -0.07
C ASN A 3 10.78 1.95 0.38
N ALA A 4 10.14 0.79 0.26
CA ALA A 4 8.80 0.52 0.74
C ALA A 4 8.63 0.77 2.24
N ALA A 5 9.57 0.35 3.09
CA ALA A 5 9.44 0.54 4.53
C ALA A 5 9.51 2.02 4.93
N GLU A 6 10.39 2.80 4.31
CA GLU A 6 10.50 4.25 4.56
C GLU A 6 9.28 5.01 4.03
N LEU A 7 8.79 4.60 2.85
CA LEU A 7 7.57 5.16 2.27
C LEU A 7 6.36 4.89 3.16
N TYR A 8 6.21 3.65 3.64
CA TYR A 8 5.15 3.28 4.56
C TYR A 8 5.25 4.04 5.88
N ARG A 9 6.44 4.23 6.44
CA ARG A 9 6.63 5.02 7.66
C ARG A 9 6.17 6.47 7.47
N ARG A 10 6.42 7.06 6.29
CA ARG A 10 5.91 8.40 5.93
C ARG A 10 4.39 8.41 5.73
N ILE A 11 3.84 7.40 5.07
CA ILE A 11 2.39 7.27 4.88
C ILE A 11 1.71 7.11 6.24
N GLU A 12 2.25 6.27 7.12
CA GLU A 12 1.73 5.97 8.47
C GLU A 12 1.78 7.19 9.39
N ALA A 13 2.83 8.01 9.27
CA ALA A 13 2.90 9.31 9.95
C ALA A 13 1.74 10.24 9.56
N ASP A 14 1.19 10.08 8.35
CA ASP A 14 0.01 10.78 7.86
C ASP A 14 -1.24 9.89 7.93
N HIS A 15 -1.88 9.86 9.11
CA HIS A 15 -3.09 9.06 9.35
C HIS A 15 -4.22 9.32 8.34
N ASN A 16 -4.35 10.55 7.82
CA ASN A 16 -5.36 10.89 6.81
C ASN A 16 -5.05 10.22 5.45
N LEU A 17 -3.79 10.27 5.03
CA LEU A 17 -3.31 9.64 3.81
C LEU A 17 -3.44 8.12 3.91
N THR A 18 -3.02 7.55 5.04
CA THR A 18 -3.16 6.11 5.33
C THR A 18 -4.60 5.67 5.23
N ASN A 19 -5.53 6.36 5.90
CA ASN A 19 -6.96 5.99 5.90
C ASN A 19 -7.58 6.14 4.50
N THR A 20 -7.19 7.17 3.74
CA THR A 20 -7.63 7.36 2.35
C THR A 20 -7.14 6.24 1.45
N LEU A 21 -5.85 5.91 1.50
CA LEU A 21 -5.26 4.80 0.76
C LEU A 21 -5.89 3.46 1.15
N PHE A 22 -6.17 3.24 2.44
CA PHE A 22 -6.85 2.04 2.92
C PHE A 22 -8.29 1.93 2.40
N ARG A 23 -9.08 2.99 2.48
CA ARG A 23 -10.45 2.97 1.94
C ARG A 23 -10.44 2.75 0.44
N GLN A 24 -9.54 3.43 -0.27
CA GLN A 24 -9.34 3.23 -1.69
C GLN A 24 -8.97 1.79 -1.97
N ALA A 25 -8.10 1.16 -1.18
CA ALA A 25 -7.73 -0.24 -1.37
C ALA A 25 -8.88 -1.23 -1.13
N LEU A 26 -9.77 -0.92 -0.18
CA LEU A 26 -10.98 -1.72 0.07
C LEU A 26 -11.96 -1.67 -1.10
N GLN A 27 -12.05 -0.54 -1.82
CA GLN A 27 -12.87 -0.42 -3.02
C GLN A 27 -12.15 -0.92 -4.28
N ASP A 28 -10.94 -0.41 -4.51
CA ASP A 28 -10.08 -0.65 -5.66
C ASP A 28 -8.61 -0.88 -5.23
N PRO A 29 -8.20 -2.14 -5.01
CA PRO A 29 -6.86 -2.46 -4.52
C PRO A 29 -5.76 -2.14 -5.53
N THR A 30 -6.05 -2.17 -6.83
CA THR A 30 -5.08 -1.85 -7.89
C THR A 30 -4.74 -0.37 -7.92
N GLY A 31 -5.75 0.50 -7.79
CA GLY A 31 -5.61 1.94 -7.72
C GLY A 31 -4.88 2.40 -6.47
N ALA A 32 -5.11 1.76 -5.32
CA ALA A 32 -4.36 2.06 -4.10
C ALA A 32 -2.86 1.75 -4.25
N ILE A 33 -2.51 0.62 -4.87
CA ILE A 33 -1.09 0.27 -5.15
C ILE A 33 -0.46 1.29 -6.10
N ARG A 34 -1.19 1.73 -7.15
CA ARG A 34 -0.71 2.78 -8.06
C ARG A 34 -0.48 4.10 -7.34
N ALA A 35 -1.43 4.52 -6.49
CA ALA A 35 -1.29 5.74 -5.70
C ALA A 35 -0.08 5.69 -4.76
N ILE A 36 0.21 4.54 -4.15
CA ILE A 36 1.42 4.35 -3.33
C ILE A 36 2.69 4.43 -4.18
N CYS A 37 2.71 3.80 -5.36
CA CYS A 37 3.84 3.88 -6.30
C CYS A 37 4.12 5.33 -6.73
N GLU A 38 3.08 6.08 -7.11
CA GLU A 38 3.19 7.50 -7.46
C GLU A 38 3.64 8.36 -6.27
N LEU A 39 3.16 8.05 -5.06
CA LEU A 39 3.62 8.73 -3.85
C LEU A 39 5.10 8.45 -3.58
N GLY A 40 5.54 7.22 -3.81
CA GLY A 40 6.94 6.81 -3.75
C GLY A 40 7.80 7.63 -4.70
N ASP A 41 7.40 7.74 -5.95
CA ASP A 41 8.09 8.55 -6.96
C ASP A 41 8.23 10.02 -6.52
N ARG A 42 7.13 10.63 -6.04
CA ARG A 42 7.12 12.01 -5.52
C ARG A 42 8.04 12.22 -4.32
N LEU A 43 8.19 11.20 -3.48
CA LEU A 43 8.99 11.23 -2.25
C LEU A 43 10.45 10.80 -2.48
N SER A 44 10.87 10.59 -3.75
CA SER A 44 12.17 10.04 -4.11
C SER A 44 12.44 8.65 -3.50
N LEU A 45 11.36 7.91 -3.24
CA LEU A 45 11.34 6.54 -2.75
C LEU A 45 10.58 5.67 -3.74
N PRO A 46 11.14 5.41 -4.94
CA PRO A 46 10.46 4.59 -5.92
C PRO A 46 10.23 3.18 -5.34
N VAL A 47 8.98 2.75 -5.36
CA VAL A 47 8.54 1.42 -4.90
C VAL A 47 7.78 0.74 -6.01
N THR A 48 7.89 -0.58 -6.13
CA THR A 48 7.10 -1.33 -7.10
C THR A 48 5.82 -1.87 -6.47
N ALA A 49 4.84 -2.18 -7.32
CA ALA A 49 3.62 -2.86 -6.89
C ALA A 49 3.93 -4.18 -6.15
N GLU A 50 4.99 -4.88 -6.52
CA GLU A 50 5.44 -6.11 -5.87
C GLU A 50 6.05 -5.85 -4.49
N GLU A 51 6.85 -4.79 -4.32
CA GLU A 51 7.35 -4.40 -3.00
C GLU A 51 6.22 -4.01 -2.06
N VAL A 52 5.26 -3.23 -2.54
CA VAL A 52 4.07 -2.84 -1.77
C VAL A 52 3.26 -4.06 -1.36
N ARG A 53 3.00 -4.99 -2.29
CA ARG A 53 2.29 -6.25 -2.00
C ARG A 53 3.06 -7.15 -1.03
N THR A 54 4.37 -7.27 -1.20
CA THR A 54 5.24 -8.06 -0.31
C THR A 54 5.22 -7.48 1.10
N HIS A 55 5.30 -6.16 1.22
CA HIS A 55 5.24 -5.48 2.50
C HIS A 55 3.86 -5.63 3.16
N LEU A 56 2.78 -5.39 2.41
CA LEU A 56 1.41 -5.62 2.85
C LEU A 56 1.15 -7.06 3.28
N ALA A 57 1.72 -8.05 2.58
CA ALA A 57 1.60 -9.46 2.94
C ALA A 57 2.41 -9.82 4.21
N SER A 58 3.46 -9.05 4.50
CA SER A 58 4.24 -9.16 5.74
C SER A 58 3.56 -8.48 6.94
N LEU A 59 2.62 -7.56 6.71
CA LEU A 59 1.81 -6.95 7.76
C LEU A 59 0.70 -7.94 8.14
N ASP A 60 0.79 -8.51 9.35
CA ASP A 60 -0.13 -9.56 9.83
C ASP A 60 -1.55 -9.06 10.18
N ASP A 61 -1.82 -7.76 9.99
CA ASP A 61 -3.10 -7.13 10.23
C ASP A 61 -4.22 -7.70 9.35
N GLU A 62 -5.30 -8.17 9.98
CA GLU A 62 -6.48 -8.72 9.32
C GLU A 62 -7.11 -7.76 8.30
N ARG A 63 -6.99 -6.44 8.53
CA ARG A 63 -7.44 -5.40 7.59
C ARG A 63 -6.57 -5.35 6.33
N THR A 64 -5.27 -5.55 6.47
CA THR A 64 -4.32 -5.56 5.36
C THR A 64 -4.47 -6.83 4.53
N LYS A 65 -4.73 -7.97 5.18
CA LYS A 65 -5.07 -9.23 4.52
C LYS A 65 -6.33 -9.12 3.66
N GLN A 66 -7.36 -8.38 4.11
CA GLN A 66 -8.59 -8.19 3.32
C GLN A 66 -8.33 -7.48 1.99
N TRP A 67 -7.46 -6.47 1.97
CA TRP A 67 -6.98 -5.86 0.73
C TRP A 67 -6.26 -6.91 -0.14
N VAL A 68 -5.23 -7.58 0.39
CA VAL A 68 -4.40 -8.51 -0.38
C VAL A 68 -5.22 -9.68 -0.97
N VAL A 69 -6.18 -10.20 -0.22
CA VAL A 69 -7.11 -11.25 -0.66
C VAL A 69 -8.02 -10.74 -1.78
N LYS A 70 -8.60 -9.54 -1.65
CA LYS A 70 -9.45 -8.94 -2.69
C LYS A 70 -8.67 -8.59 -3.96
N ALA A 71 -7.40 -8.21 -3.84
CA ALA A 71 -6.51 -7.97 -4.98
C ALA A 71 -6.14 -9.26 -5.74
N ARG A 72 -6.21 -10.42 -5.08
CA ARG A 72 -5.90 -11.74 -5.65
C ARG A 72 -7.14 -12.49 -6.17
N GLY A 73 -8.30 -12.29 -5.56
CA GLY A 73 -9.56 -12.92 -5.94
C GLY A 73 -10.41 -12.00 -6.81
N GLY A 74 -10.06 -11.89 -8.09
CA GLY A 74 -10.95 -11.29 -9.08
C GLY A 74 -12.24 -12.12 -9.21
N LEU A 75 -13.39 -11.47 -9.03
CA LEU A 75 -14.68 -11.93 -9.55
C LEU A 75 -14.74 -11.66 -11.05
#